data_AF-A0A957V5L9-F1
#
_entry.id   AF-A0A957V5L9-F1
#
_cell.length_a   1.000
_cell.length_b   1.000
_cell.length_c   1.000
_cell.angle_alpha   90.00
_cell.angle_beta   90.00
_cell.angle_gamma   90.00
#
_symmetry.space_group_name_H-M   'P 1'
#
loop_
_entity.id
_entity.type
_entity.pdbx_description
1 polymer ?
#
loop_
_entity_poly.entity_id
_entity_poly.type
_entity_poly.pdbx_seq_one_letter_code
_entity_poly.pdbx_strand_id
1 'polypeptide(L)' 'MTKPTTYVPYYDDIVEAMAAGGCAFCALQLVAAEKYIDSLLWESVNDPRIRREVSAARGFCRNHAWLLVRHGSALSSAII' A
#
# COMPACT_ATOMS: atom_id res chain seq x y z
N MET A 1 -7.54 1.99 -26.59
CA MET A 1 -6.59 0.88 -26.73
C MET A 1 -7.36 -0.41 -27.01
N THR A 2 -6.88 -1.24 -27.92
CA THR A 2 -7.42 -2.59 -28.17
C THR A 2 -7.04 -3.52 -27.02
N LYS A 3 -8.01 -4.24 -26.43
CA LYS A 3 -7.79 -5.13 -25.28
C LYS A 3 -6.88 -6.32 -25.67
N PRO A 4 -5.91 -6.72 -24.82
CA PRO A 4 -5.04 -7.86 -25.13
C PRO A 4 -5.84 -9.15 -25.24
N THR A 5 -5.45 -9.99 -26.20
CA THR A 5 -6.03 -11.33 -26.45
C THR A 5 -5.59 -12.38 -25.44
N THR A 6 -4.53 -12.10 -24.67
CA THR A 6 -4.06 -12.90 -23.53
C THR A 6 -4.36 -12.18 -22.22
N TYR A 7 -4.61 -12.95 -21.15
CA TYR A 7 -4.81 -12.37 -19.83
C TYR A 7 -3.52 -11.70 -19.35
N VAL A 8 -3.63 -10.40 -19.06
CA VAL A 8 -2.56 -9.60 -18.47
C VAL A 8 -3.09 -9.09 -17.12
N PRO A 9 -2.53 -9.55 -15.98
CA PRO A 9 -2.90 -9.03 -14.67
C PRO A 9 -2.78 -7.50 -14.62
N TYR A 10 -3.72 -6.84 -13.93
CA TYR A 10 -3.72 -5.38 -13.71
C TYR A 10 -3.82 -4.53 -15.00
N TYR A 11 -4.16 -5.12 -16.16
CA TYR A 11 -4.29 -4.37 -17.41
C TYR A 11 -5.30 -3.22 -17.32
N ASP A 12 -6.49 -3.52 -16.80
CA ASP A 12 -7.56 -2.52 -16.69
C ASP A 12 -7.13 -1.40 -15.71
N ASP A 13 -6.51 -1.73 -14.57
CA ASP A 13 -5.97 -0.75 -13.60
C ASP A 13 -4.93 0.20 -14.22
N ILE A 14 -4.03 -0.33 -15.06
CA ILE A 14 -3.01 0.48 -15.75
C ILE A 14 -3.65 1.42 -16.77
N VAL A 15 -4.60 0.93 -17.56
CA VAL A 15 -5.31 1.73 -18.56
C VAL A 15 -6.09 2.87 -17.89
N GLU A 16 -6.79 2.58 -16.79
CA GLU A 16 -7.52 3.58 -16.01
C GLU A 16 -6.57 4.62 -15.41
N ALA A 17 -5.45 4.19 -14.82
CA ALA A 17 -4.46 5.09 -14.24
C ALA A 17 -3.78 5.98 -15.31
N MET A 18 -3.57 5.46 -16.52
CA MET A 18 -3.07 6.27 -17.65
C MET A 18 -4.09 7.33 -18.08
N ALA A 19 -5.39 7.02 -18.02
CA ALA A 19 -6.45 7.96 -18.38
C ALA A 19 -6.64 9.08 -17.34
N ALA A 20 -6.34 8.81 -16.07
CA ALA A 20 -6.40 9.80 -14.98
C ALA A 20 -5.31 10.90 -15.07
N GLY A 21 -4.28 10.71 -15.89
CA GLY A 21 -3.17 11.63 -16.07
C GLY A 21 -2.04 11.46 -15.04
N GLY A 22 -0.85 11.99 -15.38
CA GLY A 22 0.37 11.75 -14.59
C GLY A 22 1.01 10.39 -14.88
N CYS A 23 1.88 9.92 -13.97
CA CYS A 23 2.53 8.62 -14.12
C CYS A 23 1.66 7.51 -13.51
N ALA A 24 1.10 6.63 -14.36
CA ALA A 24 0.25 5.51 -13.95
C ALA A 24 0.93 4.59 -12.91
N PHE A 25 2.22 4.30 -13.07
CA PHE A 25 2.96 3.47 -12.13
C PHE A 25 3.10 4.11 -10.75
N CYS A 26 3.35 5.43 -10.69
CA CYS A 26 3.43 6.13 -9.41
C CYS A 26 2.09 6.11 -8.69
N ALA A 27 0.98 6.31 -9.42
CA ALA A 27 -0.37 6.24 -8.85
C ALA A 27 -0.70 4.84 -8.33
N LEU A 28 -0.47 3.80 -9.12
CA LEU A 28 -0.75 2.42 -8.72
C LEU A 28 0.14 1.96 -7.56
N GLN A 29 1.40 2.38 -7.52
CA GLN A 29 2.29 2.09 -6.37
C GLN A 29 1.78 2.73 -5.08
N LEU A 30 1.27 3.96 -5.14
CA LEU A 30 0.68 4.62 -3.97
C LEU A 30 -0.56 3.87 -3.50
N VAL A 31 -1.46 3.51 -4.43
CA VAL A 31 -2.67 2.72 -4.12
C VAL A 31 -2.31 1.36 -3.49
N ALA A 32 -1.29 0.69 -4.01
CA ALA A 32 -0.81 -0.57 -3.45
C ALA A 32 -0.23 -0.39 -2.04
N ALA A 33 0.56 0.67 -1.82
CA ALA A 33 1.12 0.99 -0.51
C ALA A 33 0.02 1.30 0.51
N GLU A 34 -0.99 2.09 0.14
CA GLU A 34 -2.14 2.38 1.00
C GLU A 34 -2.89 1.12 1.40
N LYS A 35 -3.24 0.27 0.43
CA LYS A 35 -3.92 -1.00 0.69
C LYS A 35 -3.12 -1.91 1.62
N TYR A 36 -1.81 -2.01 1.39
CA TYR A 36 -0.94 -2.82 2.23
C TYR A 36 -0.89 -2.31 3.68
N ILE A 37 -0.71 -1.00 3.88
CA ILE A 37 -0.63 -0.41 5.21
C ILE A 37 -1.98 -0.53 5.93
N ASP A 38 -3.10 -0.34 5.24
CA ASP A 38 -4.43 -0.53 5.82
C ASP A 38 -4.61 -1.97 6.32
N SER A 39 -4.29 -2.97 5.49
CA SER A 39 -4.35 -4.39 5.89
C SER A 39 -3.39 -4.70 7.04
N LEU A 40 -2.18 -4.15 7.03
CA LEU A 40 -1.21 -4.30 8.11
C LEU A 40 -1.78 -3.81 9.45
N LEU A 41 -2.34 -2.60 9.46
CA LEU A 41 -2.86 -1.96 10.67
C LEU A 41 -4.13 -2.61 11.21
N TRP A 42 -4.95 -3.17 10.31
CA TRP A 42 -6.21 -3.81 10.67
C TRP A 42 -6.05 -5.27 11.07
N GLU A 43 -5.27 -6.04 10.32
CA GLU A 43 -5.24 -7.50 10.44
C GLU A 43 -4.00 -8.01 11.16
N SER A 44 -2.86 -7.32 11.02
CA SER A 44 -1.55 -7.89 11.34
C SER A 44 -0.81 -7.18 12.48
N VAL A 45 -1.36 -6.10 13.03
CA VAL A 45 -0.68 -5.32 14.08
C VAL A 45 -0.42 -6.11 15.38
N ASN A 46 -1.24 -7.13 15.64
CA ASN A 46 -1.07 -8.00 16.79
C ASN A 46 -0.14 -9.21 16.51
N ASP A 47 0.32 -9.42 15.27
CA ASP A 47 1.27 -10.49 14.96
C ASP A 47 2.68 -10.10 15.48
N PRO A 48 3.22 -10.81 16.49
CA PRO A 48 4.52 -10.49 17.06
C PRO A 48 5.68 -10.66 16.07
N ARG A 49 5.54 -11.50 15.03
CA ARG A 49 6.55 -11.65 13.99
C ARG A 49 6.63 -10.40 13.13
N ILE A 50 5.49 -9.90 12.66
CA ILE A 50 5.41 -8.68 11.85
C ILE A 50 5.95 -7.47 12.63
N ARG A 51 5.57 -7.32 13.90
CA ARG A 51 6.11 -6.24 14.77
C ARG A 51 7.64 -6.29 14.89
N ARG A 52 8.23 -7.49 15.01
CA ARG A 52 9.69 -7.64 15.06
C ARG A 52 10.34 -7.27 13.73
N GLU A 53 9.75 -7.67 12.60
CA GLU A 53 10.24 -7.33 11.26
C GLU A 53 10.22 -5.81 11.03
N VAL A 54 9.11 -5.14 11.36
CA VAL A 54 8.97 -3.68 11.24
C VAL A 54 9.94 -2.95 12.18
N SER A 55 10.06 -3.40 13.43
CA SER A 55 11.00 -2.83 14.40
C SER A 55 12.46 -2.97 13.96
N ALA A 56 12.85 -4.16 13.45
CA ALA A 56 14.19 -4.40 12.91
C ALA A 56 14.49 -3.52 11.69
N ALA A 57 13.49 -3.25 10.86
CA ALA A 57 13.57 -2.31 9.73
C ALA A 57 13.58 -0.83 10.15
N ARG A 58 13.39 -0.53 11.45
CA ARG A 58 13.23 0.82 12.02
C ARG A 58 11.99 1.56 11.50
N GLY A 59 10.94 0.80 11.20
CA GLY A 59 9.68 1.31 10.66
C GLY A 59 9.72 1.49 9.14
N PHE A 60 8.82 2.33 8.64
CA PHE A 60 8.68 2.64 7.23
C PHE A 60 9.51 3.85 6.83
N CYS A 61 9.84 3.96 5.54
CA CYS A 61 10.52 5.14 5.02
C CYS A 61 9.65 6.40 5.23
N ARG A 62 10.27 7.58 5.24
CA ARG A 62 9.59 8.86 5.48
C ARG A 62 8.28 9.02 4.70
N ASN A 63 8.25 8.59 3.44
CA ASN A 63 7.07 8.75 2.59
C ASN A 63 5.94 7.81 3.01
N HIS A 64 6.24 6.54 3.28
CA HIS A 64 5.23 5.55 3.67
C HIS A 64 4.84 5.62 5.16
N ALA A 65 5.69 6.18 6.02
CA ALA A 65 5.38 6.35 7.44
C ALA A 65 4.14 7.24 7.67
N TRP A 66 3.88 8.21 6.78
CA TRP A 66 2.67 9.03 6.86
C TRP A 66 1.37 8.23 6.62
N LEU A 67 1.45 7.10 5.92
CA LEU A 67 0.29 6.23 5.71
C LEU A 67 -0.18 5.55 7.01
N LEU A 68 0.68 5.48 8.03
CA LEU A 68 0.31 4.95 9.34
C LEU A 68 -0.70 5.87 10.06
N VAL A 69 -0.59 7.17 9.85
CA VAL A 69 -1.35 8.20 10.57
C VAL A 69 -2.69 8.48 9.87
N ARG A 70 -3.53 7.45 9.77
CA ARG A 70 -4.91 7.53 9.24
C ARG A 70 -5.94 7.56 10.37
N HIS A 71 -7.16 7.99 10.06
CA HIS A 71 -8.23 8.00 11.06
C HIS A 71 -8.52 6.58 11.56
N GLY A 72 -8.55 6.41 12.88
CA GLY A 72 -8.85 5.11 13.52
C GLY A 72 -7.66 4.18 13.74
N SER A 73 -6.45 4.51 13.26
CA SER A 73 -5.27 3.65 13.39
C SER A 73 -4.29 4.05 14.50
N ALA A 74 -4.64 5.01 15.37
CA ALA A 74 -3.71 5.57 16.36
C ALA A 74 -3.10 4.50 17.28
N LEU A 75 -3.92 3.56 17.76
CA LEU A 75 -3.43 2.45 18.58
C LEU A 75 -2.55 1.49 17.77
N SER A 76 -2.98 1.11 16.57
CA SER A 76 -2.20 0.22 15.70
C SER A 76 -0.83 0.82 15.37
N SER A 77 -0.78 2.11 15.08
CA SER A 77 0.45 2.84 14.76
C SER A 77 1.42 2.94 15.95
N ALA A 78 0.92 2.90 17.18
CA ALA A 78 1.74 2.94 18.39
C ALA A 78 2.34 1.57 18.75
N ILE A 79 1.75 0.48 18.25
CA ILE A 79 2.14 -0.89 18.58
C ILE A 79 3.12 -1.48 17.55
N ILE A 80 2.97 -1.06 16.28
CA ILE A 80 3.74 -1.56 15.13
C ILE A 80 5.19 -1.06 15.11
#